data_AF-A0A2G8HX95-F1
#
_entry.id   AF-A0A2G8HX95-F1
#
_cell.length_a   1.000
_cell.length_b   1.000
_cell.length_c   1.000
_cell.angle_alpha   90.00
_cell.angle_beta   90.00
_cell.angle_gamma   90.00
#
_symmetry.space_group_name_H-M   'P 1'
#
loop_
_entity.id
_entity.type
_entity.pdbx_description
1 polymer ?
#
loop_
_entity_poly.entity_id
_entity_poly.type
_entity_poly.pdbx_seq_one_letter_code
_entity_poly.pdbx_strand_id
1 'polypeptide(L)'
;MKIAFVLVFAFFVSMAARSRELTYKERMAVLASKNHIELSTFFADQIDPQGLPLNEYISYNVLKKSCVPLTLHLKKIENEDEELKDQSLKLRVFYEGCMEGTLALGHLYQKNLK
;
A
#
# COMPACT_ATOMS: atom_id res chain seq x y z
N MET A 1 -22.68 -35.73 -2.02
CA MET A 1 -21.21 -35.91 -2.06
C MET A 1 -20.44 -34.68 -2.55
N LYS A 2 -20.86 -34.01 -3.64
CA LYS A 2 -20.13 -32.82 -4.17
C LYS A 2 -19.99 -31.67 -3.16
N ILE A 3 -21.05 -31.37 -2.39
CA ILE A 3 -21.05 -30.27 -1.40
C ILE A 3 -20.11 -30.56 -0.22
N ALA A 4 -20.04 -31.81 0.24
CA ALA A 4 -19.12 -32.21 1.31
C ALA A 4 -17.66 -32.02 0.88
N PHE A 5 -17.33 -32.31 -0.38
CA PHE A 5 -15.99 -32.10 -0.92
C PHE A 5 -15.60 -30.62 -0.96
N VAL A 6 -16.55 -29.74 -1.33
CA VAL A 6 -16.35 -28.28 -1.32
C VAL A 6 -16.11 -27.76 0.10
N LEU A 7 -16.87 -28.23 1.09
CA LEU A 7 -16.71 -27.82 2.49
C LEU A 7 -15.37 -28.26 3.08
N VAL A 8 -14.93 -29.48 2.78
CA VAL A 8 -13.63 -29.99 3.21
C VAL A 8 -12.49 -29.22 2.54
N PHE A 9 -12.60 -28.95 1.23
CA PHE A 9 -11.60 -28.16 0.51
C PHE A 9 -11.50 -26.72 1.03
N ALA A 10 -12.64 -26.06 1.30
CA ALA A 10 -12.67 -24.73 1.89
C ALA A 10 -12.02 -24.69 3.29
N PHE A 11 -12.23 -25.73 4.10
CA PHE A 11 -11.62 -25.86 5.42
C PHE A 11 -10.09 -25.98 5.34
N PHE A 12 -9.55 -26.82 4.44
CA PHE A 12 -8.11 -26.93 4.25
C PHE A 12 -7.48 -25.65 3.68
N VAL A 13 -8.16 -24.98 2.75
CA VAL A 13 -7.73 -23.66 2.24
C VAL A 13 -7.70 -22.62 3.36
N SER A 14 -8.69 -22.62 4.26
CA SER A 14 -8.68 -21.71 5.42
C SER A 14 -7.56 -21.98 6.43
N MET A 15 -7.15 -23.25 6.61
CA MET A 15 -6.01 -23.57 7.47
C MET A 15 -4.66 -23.24 6.82
N ALA A 16 -4.56 -23.32 5.49
CA ALA A 16 -3.38 -22.93 4.75
C ALA A 16 -3.19 -21.39 4.69
N ALA A 17 -4.27 -20.61 4.78
CA ALA A 17 -4.24 -19.14 4.82
C ALA A 17 -3.86 -18.58 6.20
N ARG A 18 -2.89 -19.18 6.89
CA ARG A 18 -2.39 -18.69 8.17
C ARG A 18 -1.38 -17.56 7.91
N SER A 19 -1.79 -16.32 8.12
CA SER A 19 -0.84 -15.20 8.08
C SER A 19 0.13 -15.31 9.26
N ARG A 20 1.43 -15.11 8.99
CA ARG A 20 2.44 -15.14 10.05
C ARG A 20 2.21 -14.06 11.09
N GLU A 21 2.68 -14.29 12.31
CA GLU A 21 2.75 -13.23 13.31
C GLU A 21 3.83 -12.21 12.95
N LEU A 22 3.45 -10.92 12.91
CA LEU A 22 4.39 -9.82 12.71
C LEU A 22 5.04 -9.43 14.04
N THR A 23 6.35 -9.14 13.98
CA THR A 23 7.06 -8.52 15.11
C THR A 23 6.44 -7.17 15.45
N TYR A 24 6.68 -6.65 16.66
CA TYR A 24 6.21 -5.32 17.03
C TYR A 24 6.69 -4.22 16.06
N LYS A 25 7.97 -4.24 15.67
CA LYS A 25 8.56 -3.25 14.76
C LYS A 25 7.90 -3.30 13.38
N GLU A 26 7.72 -4.50 12.86
CA GLU A 26 7.10 -4.72 11.57
C GLU A 26 5.62 -4.36 11.58
N ARG A 27 4.88 -4.71 12.63
CA ARG A 27 3.48 -4.33 12.82
C ARG A 27 3.31 -2.81 12.81
N MET A 28 4.16 -2.08 13.52
CA MET A 28 4.13 -0.62 13.52
C MET A 28 4.49 -0.03 12.16
N ALA A 29 5.49 -0.59 11.47
CA ALA A 29 5.86 -0.16 10.12
C ALA A 29 4.72 -0.41 9.11
N VAL A 30 4.05 -1.57 9.17
CA VAL A 30 2.88 -1.90 8.36
C VAL A 30 1.74 -0.92 8.61
N LEU A 31 1.41 -0.64 9.88
CA LEU A 31 0.36 0.31 10.25
C LEU A 31 0.65 1.72 9.71
N ALA A 32 1.87 2.23 9.95
CA ALA A 32 2.27 3.53 9.45
C ALA A 32 2.20 3.60 7.91
N SER A 33 2.63 2.53 7.23
CA SER A 33 2.58 2.43 5.77
C SER A 33 1.16 2.45 5.23
N LYS A 34 0.22 1.71 5.85
CA LYS A 34 -1.19 1.70 5.45
C LYS A 34 -1.83 3.09 5.58
N ASN A 35 -1.66 3.73 6.73
CA ASN A 35 -2.18 5.08 6.96
C ASN A 35 -1.61 6.10 5.94
N HIS A 36 -0.34 5.95 5.58
CA HIS A 36 0.30 6.86 4.64
C HIS A 36 -0.15 6.64 3.19
N ILE A 37 -0.41 5.39 2.80
CA ILE A 37 -1.03 5.07 1.50
C ILE A 37 -2.43 5.67 1.40
N GLU A 38 -3.22 5.59 2.46
CA GLU A 38 -4.55 6.21 2.53
C GLU A 38 -4.46 7.72 2.33
N LEU A 39 -3.51 8.39 3.00
CA LEU A 39 -3.27 9.82 2.81
C LEU A 39 -2.86 10.17 1.37
N SER A 40 -1.95 9.40 0.78
CA SER A 40 -1.56 9.59 -0.63
C SER A 40 -2.74 9.44 -1.58
N THR A 41 -3.62 8.47 -1.30
CA THR A 41 -4.82 8.20 -2.10
C THR A 41 -5.81 9.34 -1.97
N PHE A 42 -6.02 9.83 -0.75
CA PHE A 42 -6.85 11.01 -0.49
C PHE A 42 -6.39 12.21 -1.34
N PHE A 43 -5.11 12.57 -1.32
CA PHE A 43 -4.64 13.69 -2.16
C PHE A 43 -4.83 13.44 -3.66
N ALA A 44 -4.55 12.21 -4.12
CA ALA A 44 -4.69 11.87 -5.54
C ALA A 44 -6.15 11.93 -6.03
N ASP A 45 -7.11 11.58 -5.18
CA ASP A 45 -8.54 11.57 -5.47
C ASP A 45 -9.18 12.97 -5.46
N GLN A 46 -8.58 13.92 -4.73
CA GLN A 46 -9.08 15.30 -4.65
C GLN A 46 -8.57 16.21 -5.78
N ILE A 47 -7.55 15.79 -6.53
CA ILE A 47 -7.01 16.56 -7.65
C ILE A 47 -7.77 16.18 -8.93
N ASP A 48 -8.39 17.16 -9.59
CA ASP A 48 -8.94 16.96 -10.95
C ASP A 48 -7.81 16.97 -11.99
N PRO A 49 -7.46 15.82 -12.61
CA PRO A 49 -6.38 15.76 -13.57
C PRO A 49 -6.67 16.50 -14.88
N GLN A 50 -7.94 16.77 -15.21
CA GLN A 50 -8.30 17.47 -16.46
C GLN A 50 -8.09 18.98 -16.37
N GLY A 51 -8.14 19.54 -15.16
CA GLY A 51 -7.86 20.95 -14.89
C GLY A 51 -6.37 21.29 -14.81
N LEU A 52 -5.47 20.30 -14.81
CA LEU A 52 -4.04 20.51 -14.63
C LEU A 52 -3.34 20.96 -15.93
N PRO A 53 -2.44 21.95 -15.84
CA PRO A 53 -1.46 22.21 -16.90
C PRO A 53 -0.62 20.95 -17.22
N LEU A 54 -0.16 20.81 -18.47
CA LEU A 54 0.51 19.59 -18.94
C LEU A 54 1.68 19.12 -18.05
N ASN A 55 2.52 20.04 -17.56
CA ASN A 55 3.63 19.73 -16.67
C ASN A 55 3.17 19.17 -15.31
N GLU A 56 2.09 19.71 -14.76
CA GLU A 56 1.47 19.25 -13.52
C GLU A 56 0.74 17.94 -13.70
N TYR A 57 0.08 17.73 -14.84
CA TYR A 57 -0.54 16.46 -15.20
C TYR A 57 0.48 15.32 -15.29
N ILE A 58 1.64 15.57 -15.91
CA ILE A 58 2.74 14.59 -15.96
C ILE A 58 3.23 14.28 -14.54
N SER A 59 3.46 15.33 -13.74
CA SER A 59 3.90 15.19 -12.34
C SER A 59 2.89 14.38 -11.52
N TYR A 60 1.60 14.72 -11.59
CA TYR A 60 0.50 13.99 -10.95
C TYR A 60 0.52 12.49 -11.28
N ASN A 61 0.71 12.12 -12.55
CA ASN A 61 0.73 10.72 -12.96
C ASN A 61 1.91 9.92 -12.40
N VAL A 62 3.05 10.58 -12.17
CA VAL A 62 4.19 9.97 -11.50
C VAL A 62 3.92 9.88 -10.00
N LEU A 63 3.47 10.96 -9.39
CA LEU A 63 3.31 11.04 -7.94
C LEU A 63 2.19 10.13 -7.42
N LYS A 64 1.06 9.99 -8.13
CA LYS A 64 -0.01 9.04 -7.75
C LYS A 64 0.44 7.57 -7.72
N LYS A 65 1.62 7.27 -8.30
CA LYS A 65 2.21 5.93 -8.31
C LYS A 65 3.39 5.80 -7.33
N SER A 66 3.74 6.84 -6.58
CA SER A 66 4.89 6.84 -5.66
C SER A 66 4.83 5.71 -4.62
N CYS A 67 3.62 5.39 -4.13
CA CYS A 67 3.42 4.37 -3.11
C CYS A 67 3.24 2.96 -3.69
N VAL A 68 3.27 2.77 -5.02
CA VAL A 68 3.12 1.43 -5.64
C VAL A 68 4.14 0.41 -5.11
N PRO A 69 5.45 0.73 -5.00
CA PRO A 69 6.42 -0.21 -4.44
C PRO A 69 6.11 -0.62 -2.99
N LEU A 70 5.67 0.33 -2.17
CA LEU A 70 5.28 0.08 -0.79
C LEU A 70 4.06 -0.83 -0.71
N THR A 71 3.01 -0.54 -1.49
CA THR A 71 1.79 -1.36 -1.57
C THR A 71 2.09 -2.79 -2.04
N LEU A 72 2.95 -2.95 -3.05
CA LEU A 72 3.37 -4.27 -3.52
C LEU A 72 4.13 -5.04 -2.43
N HIS A 73 4.98 -4.35 -1.66
CA HIS A 73 5.72 -4.99 -0.59
C HIS A 73 4.84 -5.37 0.61
N LEU A 74 3.85 -4.54 0.96
CA LEU A 74 2.85 -4.88 1.97
C LEU A 74 2.05 -6.13 1.58
N LYS A 75 1.59 -6.20 0.33
CA LYS A 75 0.91 -7.40 -0.19
C LYS A 75 1.80 -8.64 -0.13
N LYS A 76 3.12 -8.48 -0.34
CA LYS A 76 4.05 -9.58 -0.15
C LYS A 76 4.04 -10.05 1.30
N ILE A 77 4.18 -9.14 2.26
CA ILE A 77 4.17 -9.48 3.70
C ILE A 77 2.87 -10.18 4.13
N GLU A 78 1.73 -9.78 3.57
CA GLU A 78 0.42 -10.37 3.89
C GLU A 78 0.24 -11.82 3.37
N ASN A 79 0.94 -12.20 2.30
CA ASN A 79 0.79 -13.50 1.63
C ASN A 79 1.93 -14.49 1.92
N GLU A 80 2.85 -14.15 2.82
CA GLU A 80 4.04 -14.94 3.09
C GLU A 80 3.96 -15.63 4.45
N ASP A 81 4.63 -16.79 4.52
CA ASP A 81 4.58 -17.70 5.65
C ASP A 81 5.59 -17.31 6.75
N GLU A 82 5.59 -18.04 7.87
CA GLU A 82 6.42 -17.74 9.06
C GLU A 82 7.94 -17.70 8.79
N GLU A 83 8.42 -18.25 7.68
CA GLU A 83 9.84 -18.21 7.28
C GLU A 83 10.31 -16.82 6.82
N LEU A 84 9.37 -15.91 6.48
CA LEU A 84 9.72 -14.56 6.07
C LEU A 84 10.26 -13.78 7.27
N LYS A 85 11.55 -13.42 7.19
CA LYS A 85 12.20 -12.54 8.16
C LYS A 85 11.51 -11.18 8.24
N ASP A 86 11.65 -10.53 9.39
CA ASP A 86 11.20 -9.16 9.62
C ASP A 86 11.59 -8.21 8.45
N GLN A 87 10.59 -7.55 7.87
CA GLN A 87 10.76 -6.64 6.73
C GLN A 87 10.75 -5.16 7.14
N SER A 88 10.79 -4.82 8.43
CA SER A 88 10.64 -3.42 8.90
C SER A 88 11.64 -2.45 8.26
N LEU A 89 12.90 -2.87 8.07
CA LEU A 89 13.93 -2.07 7.40
C LEU A 89 13.63 -1.84 5.92
N LYS A 90 13.13 -2.87 5.23
CA LYS A 90 12.80 -2.79 3.80
C LYS A 90 11.53 -1.99 3.56
N LEU A 91 10.53 -2.15 4.42
CA LEU A 91 9.34 -1.31 4.46
C LEU A 91 9.71 0.16 4.62
N ARG A 92 10.66 0.49 5.50
CA ARG A 92 11.10 1.87 5.70
C ARG A 92 11.62 2.51 4.41
N VAL A 93 12.42 1.80 3.62
CA VAL A 93 12.96 2.33 2.35
C VAL A 93 11.82 2.66 1.36
N PHE A 94 10.85 1.77 1.21
CA PHE A 94 9.70 2.03 0.34
C PHE A 94 8.77 3.11 0.92
N TYR A 95 8.67 3.19 2.25
CA TYR A 95 7.90 4.19 2.96
C TYR A 95 8.46 5.60 2.71
N GLU A 96 9.78 5.80 2.78
CA GLU A 96 10.42 7.08 2.50
C GLU A 96 10.11 7.56 1.07
N GLY A 97 10.17 6.68 0.06
CA GLY A 97 9.79 7.03 -1.31
C GLY A 97 8.31 7.36 -1.50
N CYS A 98 7.42 6.61 -0.84
CA CYS A 98 5.98 6.92 -0.80
C CYS A 98 5.74 8.30 -0.15
N MET A 99 6.44 8.59 0.96
CA MET A 99 6.32 9.84 1.71
C MET A 99 6.70 11.07 0.89
N GLU A 100 7.84 11.05 0.20
CA GLU A 100 8.24 12.16 -0.67
C GLU A 100 7.21 12.40 -1.79
N GLY A 101 6.69 11.32 -2.39
CA GLY A 101 5.63 11.43 -3.39
C GLY A 101 4.32 11.97 -2.83
N THR A 102 3.92 11.55 -1.63
CA THR A 102 2.72 12.05 -0.93
C THR A 102 2.87 13.53 -0.60
N LEU A 103 4.04 13.98 -0.15
CA LEU A 103 4.30 15.39 0.13
C LEU A 103 4.17 16.24 -1.14
N ALA A 104 4.76 15.79 -2.24
CA ALA A 104 4.63 16.47 -3.53
C ALA A 104 3.17 16.46 -4.06
N LEU A 105 2.41 15.38 -3.86
CA LEU A 105 0.97 15.34 -4.12
C LEU A 105 0.22 16.35 -3.26
N GLY A 106 0.54 16.45 -1.97
CA GLY A 106 -0.04 17.42 -1.05
C GLY A 106 0.20 18.86 -1.50
N HIS A 107 1.40 19.18 -1.99
CA HIS A 107 1.69 20.48 -2.57
C HIS A 107 0.89 20.75 -3.85
N LEU A 108 0.77 19.75 -4.73
CA LEU A 108 -0.02 19.87 -5.94
C LEU A 108 -1.51 20.06 -5.62
N TYR A 109 -2.02 19.33 -4.64
CA TYR A 109 -3.38 19.48 -4.12
C TYR A 109 -3.62 20.88 -3.55
N GLN A 110 -2.74 21.35 -2.66
CA GLN A 110 -2.85 22.69 -2.06
C GLN A 110 -2.84 23.80 -3.11
N LYS A 111 -2.04 23.67 -4.16
CA LYS A 111 -1.98 24.63 -5.26
C LYS A 111 -3.29 24.69 -6.07
N ASN A 112 -3.99 23.57 -6.16
CA ASN A 112 -5.19 23.40 -6.98
C ASN A 112 -6.50 23.47 -6.18
N LEU A 113 -6.42 23.60 -4.85
CA LEU A 113 -7.51 24.06 -3.99
C LEU A 113 -7.78 25.55 -4.28
N LYS A 114 -8.63 25.83 -5.27
CA LYS A 114 -9.29 27.13 -5.44
C LYS A 114 -10.70 27.07 -4.88
#